data_AF-A0A0B2A2N4-F1
#
_entry.id   AF-A0A0B2A2N4-F1
#
_cell.length_a   1.000
_cell.length_b   1.000
_cell.length_c   1.000
_cell.angle_alpha   90.00
_cell.angle_beta   90.00
_cell.angle_gamma   90.00
#
_symmetry.space_group_name_H-M   'P 1'
#
loop_
_entity.id
_entity.type
_entity.pdbx_description
1 polymer ?
#
loop_
_entity_poly.entity_id
_entity_poly.type
_entity_poly.pdbx_seq_one_letter_code
_entity_poly.pdbx_strand_id
1 'polypeptide(L)'
;MRIRISHASVAELVSILALTVRNLEDQLATLDDEASRLRDGWDGAARTAYDHAHRQWTTALTRMKDALADATRRLNTANQISLETSARAANVWM
;
A
#
# COMPACT_ATOMS: atom_id res chain seq x y z
N MET A 1 -5.94 29.13 7.30
CA MET A 1 -6.44 27.75 7.44
C MET A 1 -5.24 26.84 7.71
N ARG A 2 -5.07 26.31 8.94
CA ARG A 2 -3.94 25.44 9.30
C ARG A 2 -4.44 24.00 9.30
N ILE A 3 -4.11 23.24 8.26
CA ILE A 3 -4.49 21.83 8.16
C ILE A 3 -3.73 21.09 9.26
N ARG A 4 -4.41 20.75 10.36
CA ARG A 4 -3.88 19.86 11.41
C ARG A 4 -4.14 18.43 10.97
N ILE A 5 -3.18 17.85 10.26
CA ILE A 5 -3.20 16.41 10.01
C ILE A 5 -2.84 15.72 11.33
N SER A 6 -3.76 14.91 11.86
CA SER A 6 -3.47 14.12 13.07
C SER A 6 -2.62 12.89 12.68
N HIS A 7 -1.58 12.58 13.44
CA HIS A 7 -0.75 11.40 13.20
C HIS A 7 -1.56 10.09 13.21
N ALA A 8 -2.60 10.04 14.04
CA ALA A 8 -3.54 8.93 14.11
C ALA A 8 -4.31 8.74 12.79
N SER A 9 -4.81 9.82 12.19
CA SER A 9 -5.52 9.76 10.91
C SER A 9 -4.63 9.27 9.76
N VAL A 10 -3.34 9.63 9.76
CA VAL A 10 -2.39 9.13 8.73
C VAL A 10 -2.08 7.66 8.95
N ALA A 11 -1.92 7.20 10.19
CA ALA A 11 -1.71 5.79 10.51
C ALA A 11 -2.93 4.92 10.13
N GLU A 12 -4.14 5.43 10.34
CA GLU A 12 -5.39 4.79 9.92
C GLU A 12 -5.47 4.68 8.39
N LEU A 13 -5.20 5.75 7.65
CA LEU A 13 -5.18 5.73 6.19
C LEU A 13 -4.14 4.75 5.63
N VAL A 14 -2.95 4.67 6.24
CA VAL A 14 -1.92 3.69 5.88
C VAL A 14 -2.43 2.27 6.12
N SER A 15 -3.12 2.02 7.24
CA SER A 15 -3.69 0.70 7.54
C SER A 15 -4.79 0.31 6.53
N ILE A 16 -5.68 1.24 6.20
CA ILE A 16 -6.73 1.02 5.18
C ILE A 16 -6.09 0.71 3.83
N LEU A 17 -5.11 1.51 3.41
CA LEU A 17 -4.40 1.29 2.15
C LEU A 17 -3.70 -0.06 2.11
N ALA A 18 -3.08 -0.49 3.22
CA ALA A 18 -2.47 -1.81 3.33
C ALA A 18 -3.49 -2.95 3.11
N LEU A 19 -4.66 -2.83 3.73
CA LEU A 19 -5.75 -3.80 3.56
C LEU A 19 -6.28 -3.81 2.12
N THR A 20 -6.43 -2.64 1.50
CA THR A 20 -6.85 -2.54 0.09
C THR A 20 -5.84 -3.17 -0.84
N VAL A 21 -4.54 -2.92 -0.64
CA VAL A 21 -3.46 -3.54 -1.44
C VAL A 21 -3.50 -5.06 -1.32
N ARG A 22 -3.71 -5.58 -0.11
CA ARG A 22 -3.86 -7.03 0.10
C ARG A 22 -5.09 -7.61 -0.59
N ASN A 23 -6.22 -6.91 -0.54
CA ASN A 23 -7.43 -7.35 -1.24
C ASN A 23 -7.20 -7.41 -2.77
N LEU A 24 -6.52 -6.40 -3.34
CA LEU A 24 -6.17 -6.39 -4.75
C LEU A 24 -5.23 -7.55 -5.12
N GLU A 25 -4.27 -7.90 -4.26
CA GLU A 25 -3.42 -9.10 -4.44
C GLU A 25 -4.26 -10.37 -4.53
N ASP A 26 -5.19 -10.57 -3.60
CA ASP A 26 -6.01 -11.78 -3.54
C ASP A 26 -6.95 -11.87 -4.77
N GLN A 27 -7.49 -10.73 -5.23
CA GLN A 27 -8.32 -10.67 -6.44
C GLN A 27 -7.51 -10.96 -7.72
N LEU A 28 -6.29 -10.43 -7.82
CA LEU A 28 -5.40 -10.70 -8.95
C LEU A 28 -4.99 -12.17 -8.99
N ALA A 29 -4.68 -12.77 -7.84
CA ALA A 29 -4.37 -14.19 -7.75
C ALA A 29 -5.55 -15.07 -8.20
N THR A 30 -6.77 -14.71 -7.79
CA THR A 30 -7.99 -15.40 -8.23
C THR A 30 -8.17 -15.30 -9.75
N LEU A 31 -7.94 -14.11 -10.32
CA LEU A 31 -8.03 -13.87 -11.74
C LEU A 31 -6.95 -14.62 -12.54
N ASP A 32 -5.73 -14.75 -12.00
CA ASP A 32 -4.67 -15.60 -12.56
C ASP A 32 -5.03 -17.08 -12.56
N ASP A 33 -5.64 -17.57 -11.49
CA ASP A 33 -6.11 -18.96 -11.41
C ASP A 33 -7.21 -19.22 -12.43
N GLU A 34 -8.19 -18.33 -12.57
CA GLU A 34 -9.25 -18.44 -13.57
C GLU A 34 -8.70 -18.36 -15.01
N ALA A 35 -7.81 -17.40 -15.27
CA ALA A 35 -7.14 -17.25 -16.56
C ALA A 35 -6.32 -18.48 -16.94
N SER A 36 -5.66 -19.12 -15.97
CA SER A 36 -4.88 -20.34 -16.20
C SER A 36 -5.75 -21.51 -16.68
N ARG A 37 -7.00 -21.61 -16.18
CA ARG A 37 -7.96 -22.66 -16.57
C ARG A 37 -8.54 -22.43 -17.96
N LEU A 38 -8.66 -21.16 -18.37
CA LEU A 38 -9.24 -20.77 -19.67
C LEU A 38 -8.18 -20.63 -20.77
N ARG A 39 -6.90 -20.68 -20.41
CA ARG A 39 -5.75 -20.40 -21.29
C ARG A 39 -5.67 -21.29 -22.52
N ASP A 40 -6.11 -22.54 -22.40
CA ASP A 40 -6.12 -23.51 -23.50
C ASP A 40 -7.18 -23.18 -24.57
N GLY A 41 -8.20 -22.37 -24.21
CA GLY A 41 -9.25 -21.91 -25.12
C GLY A 41 -9.05 -20.49 -25.65
N TRP A 42 -7.97 -19.80 -25.25
CA TRP A 42 -7.70 -18.44 -25.69
C TRP A 42 -6.99 -18.41 -27.03
N ASP A 43 -7.44 -17.52 -27.91
CA ASP A 43 -6.66 -17.14 -29.08
C ASP A 43 -5.42 -16.32 -28.66
N GLY A 44 -4.49 -16.10 -29.60
CA GLY A 44 -3.25 -15.36 -29.33
C GLY A 44 -3.47 -13.90 -28.91
N ALA A 45 -4.60 -13.28 -29.30
CA ALA A 45 -4.91 -11.90 -28.97
C ALA A 45 -5.40 -11.78 -27.51
N ALA A 46 -6.28 -12.68 -27.06
CA ALA A 46 -6.74 -12.76 -25.69
C ALA A 46 -5.59 -13.00 -24.71
N ARG A 47 -4.66 -13.91 -25.05
CA ARG A 47 -3.46 -14.16 -24.25
C ARG A 47 -2.56 -12.93 -24.14
N THR A 48 -2.34 -12.23 -25.24
CA THR A 48 -1.52 -11.01 -25.26
C THR A 48 -2.15 -9.88 -24.44
N ALA A 49 -3.46 -9.69 -24.56
CA ALA A 49 -4.20 -8.68 -23.81
C ALA A 49 -4.13 -8.96 -22.29
N TYR A 50 -4.27 -10.23 -21.91
CA TYR A 50 -4.14 -10.67 -20.53
C TYR A 50 -2.73 -10.44 -19.98
N ASP A 51 -1.69 -10.90 -20.68
CA ASP A 51 -0.30 -10.75 -20.23
C ASP A 51 0.09 -9.27 -20.10
N HIS A 52 -0.49 -8.40 -20.94
CA HIS A 52 -0.34 -6.95 -20.81
C HIS A 52 -1.05 -6.41 -19.55
N ALA A 53 -2.32 -6.76 -19.34
CA ALA A 53 -3.08 -6.32 -18.16
C ALA A 53 -2.45 -6.80 -16.85
N HIS A 54 -2.07 -8.08 -16.78
CA HIS A 54 -1.35 -8.66 -15.64
C HIS A 54 -0.10 -7.82 -15.33
N ARG A 55 0.78 -7.58 -16.30
CA ARG A 55 2.00 -6.78 -16.07
C ARG A 55 1.71 -5.38 -15.55
N GLN A 56 0.66 -4.72 -16.06
CA GLN A 56 0.28 -3.40 -15.59
C GLN A 56 -0.16 -3.41 -14.13
N TRP A 57 -1.03 -4.35 -13.76
CA TRP A 57 -1.54 -4.44 -12.38
C TRP A 57 -0.44 -4.85 -11.39
N THR A 58 0.40 -5.82 -11.75
CA THR A 58 1.56 -6.19 -10.93
C THR A 58 2.50 -5.00 -10.70
N THR A 59 2.78 -4.21 -11.76
CA THR A 59 3.60 -3.00 -11.64
C THR A 59 2.96 -1.95 -10.72
N ALA A 60 1.65 -1.72 -10.87
CA ALA A 60 0.92 -0.78 -10.04
C ALA A 60 0.91 -1.21 -8.56
N LEU A 61 0.71 -2.50 -8.32
CA LEU A 61 0.70 -3.08 -6.99
C LEU A 61 2.07 -2.95 -6.29
N THR A 62 3.16 -3.23 -7.00
CA THR A 62 4.52 -3.00 -6.47
C THR A 62 4.71 -1.55 -6.05
N ARG A 63 4.30 -0.59 -6.90
CA ARG A 63 4.39 0.85 -6.57
C ARG A 63 3.56 1.23 -5.35
N MET A 64 2.37 0.65 -5.19
CA MET A 64 1.54 0.88 -4.00
C MET A 64 2.21 0.34 -2.73
N LYS A 65 2.83 -0.84 -2.80
CA LYS A 65 3.58 -1.43 -1.67
C LYS A 65 4.78 -0.59 -1.29
N ASP A 66 5.52 -0.07 -2.27
CA ASP A 66 6.66 0.81 -2.04
C ASP A 66 6.23 2.12 -1.37
N ALA A 67 5.15 2.74 -1.87
CA ALA A 67 4.59 3.96 -1.28
C ALA A 67 4.09 3.73 0.15
N LEU A 68 3.45 2.58 0.41
CA LEU A 68 2.99 2.19 1.74
C LEU A 68 4.16 1.99 2.71
N ALA A 69 5.23 1.33 2.26
CA ALA A 69 6.44 1.14 3.05
C ALA A 69 7.13 2.47 3.35
N ASP A 70 7.17 3.41 2.40
CA ASP A 70 7.70 4.76 2.62
C ASP A 70 6.83 5.55 3.62
N ALA A 71 5.50 5.52 3.47
CA ALA A 71 4.57 6.18 4.38
C ALA A 71 4.70 5.63 5.82
N THR A 72 4.81 4.31 5.96
CA THR A 72 4.98 3.64 7.26
C THR A 72 6.30 4.04 7.92
N ARG A 73 7.41 4.09 7.15
CA ARG A 73 8.71 4.56 7.67
C ARG A 73 8.62 6.01 8.16
N ARG A 74 8.02 6.91 7.37
CA ARG A 74 7.85 8.33 7.75
C ARG A 74 6.98 8.49 9.00
N LEU A 75 5.92 7.71 9.13
CA LEU A 75 5.07 7.69 10.32
C LEU A 75 5.84 7.28 11.58
N ASN A 76 6.65 6.21 11.48
CA ASN A 76 7.47 5.75 12.59
C ASN A 76 8.48 6.81 13.02
N THR A 77 9.17 7.45 12.07
CA THR A 77 10.09 8.56 12.35
C THR A 77 9.36 9.74 13.01
N ALA A 78 8.19 10.13 12.51
CA ALA A 78 7.40 11.22 13.09
C ALA A 78 6.97 10.90 14.54
N ASN A 79 6.58 9.65 14.81
CA ASN A 79 6.19 9.22 16.15
C ASN A 79 7.39 9.24 17.12
N GLN A 80 8.57 8.79 16.68
CA GLN A 80 9.81 8.85 17.47
C GLN A 80 10.17 10.31 17.84
N ILE A 81 10.15 11.23 16.87
CA ILE A 81 10.44 12.65 17.11
C ILE A 81 9.45 13.26 18.12
N SER A 82 8.16 12.91 18.01
CA SER A 82 7.12 13.39 18.93
C SER A 82 7.36 12.93 20.37
N LEU A 83 7.75 11.67 20.57
CA LEU A 83 8.06 11.11 21.88
C LEU A 83 9.31 11.76 22.50
N GLU A 84 10.39 11.91 21.72
CA GLU A 84 11.61 12.59 22.17
C GLU A 84 11.34 14.04 22.58
N THR A 85 10.54 14.76 21.80
CA THR A 85 10.18 16.15 22.08
C THR A 85 9.36 16.26 23.37
N SER A 86 8.41 15.34 23.57
CA SER A 86 7.58 15.28 24.79
C SER A 86 8.42 14.95 26.03
N ALA A 87 9.35 14.00 25.92
CA ALA A 87 10.27 13.64 27.01
C ALA A 87 11.23 14.80 27.35
N ARG A 88 11.75 15.50 26.34
CA ARG A 88 12.56 16.71 26.55
C ARG A 88 11.76 17.82 27.23
N ALA A 89 10.52 18.07 26.81
CA ALA A 89 9.67 19.04 27.45
C ALA A 89 9.43 18.67 28.92
N ALA A 90 9.11 17.41 29.21
CA ALA A 90 8.94 16.94 30.59
C ALA A 90 10.19 17.15 31.45
N ASN A 91 11.39 16.95 30.91
CA ASN A 91 12.66 17.17 31.61
C ASN A 91 13.06 18.65 31.79
N VAL A 92 12.48 19.58 31.01
CA VAL A 92 12.76 21.03 31.14
C VAL A 92 11.86 21.69 32.19
N TRP A 93 10.67 21.12 32.42
CA TRP A 93 9.67 21.68 33.34
C TRP A 93 9.54 20.91 34.67
N MET A 94 10.39 19.91 34.90
CA MET A 94 10.64 19.28 36.20
C MET A 94 11.99 19.74 36.75
#